data_AF-V5HYE7-F1
#
_entry.id   AF-V5HYE7-F1
#
_cell.length_a   1.000
_cell.length_b   1.000
_cell.length_c   1.000
_cell.angle_alpha   90.00
_cell.angle_beta   90.00
_cell.angle_gamma   90.00
#
_symmetry.space_group_name_H-M   'P 1'
#
loop_
_entity.id
_entity.type
_entity.pdbx_description
1 polymer ?
#
loop_
_entity_poly.entity_id
_entity_poly.type
_entity_poly.pdbx_seq_one_letter_code
_entity_poly.pdbx_strand_id
1 'polypeptide(L)'
;RMLHPDDSQHMSDYPMILQNHTHPKRLLCWLCHKAPANWVTYENERVTEDPFLFLRHLLPVLHYTADKKKVGHFRAEPYLDVLI
;
A
#
# COMPACT_ATOMS: atom_id res chain seq x y z
N ARG A 1 17.54 -10.66 -26.01
CA ARG A 1 17.34 -11.94 -25.28
C ARG A 1 17.45 -13.03 -26.35
N MET A 2 18.58 -13.72 -26.37
CA MET A 2 18.91 -14.91 -27.15
C MET A 2 19.89 -15.63 -26.22
N LEU A 3 19.43 -16.64 -25.51
CA LEU A 3 20.24 -17.33 -24.49
C LEU A 3 20.49 -18.79 -24.87
N HIS A 4 19.67 -19.37 -25.76
CA HIS A 4 19.87 -20.72 -26.30
C HIS A 4 19.77 -20.73 -27.84
N PRO A 5 20.55 -21.56 -28.56
CA PRO A 5 20.48 -21.68 -30.02
C PRO A 5 19.12 -22.16 -30.57
N ASP A 6 18.30 -22.80 -29.75
CA ASP A 6 16.95 -23.27 -30.11
C ASP A 6 15.83 -22.26 -29.77
N ASP A 7 16.21 -21.08 -29.28
CA ASP A 7 15.25 -20.00 -29.02
C ASP A 7 14.61 -19.52 -30.33
N SER A 8 13.28 -19.29 -30.31
CA SER A 8 12.57 -18.75 -31.47
C SER A 8 13.17 -17.42 -31.93
N GLN A 9 13.18 -17.19 -33.24
CA GLN A 9 13.62 -15.93 -33.84
C GLN A 9 12.46 -14.94 -34.02
N HIS A 10 11.22 -15.39 -33.85
CA HIS A 10 10.04 -14.57 -34.08
C HIS A 10 9.67 -13.81 -32.80
N MET A 11 9.59 -12.48 -32.90
CA MET A 11 9.21 -11.61 -31.77
C MET A 11 7.80 -11.90 -31.23
N SER A 12 6.91 -12.45 -32.05
CA SER A 12 5.56 -12.89 -31.65
C SER A 12 5.56 -14.05 -30.66
N ASP A 13 6.62 -14.85 -30.67
CA ASP A 13 6.71 -16.07 -29.86
C ASP A 13 7.20 -15.76 -28.44
N TYR A 14 7.64 -14.52 -28.22
CA TYR A 14 7.95 -13.98 -26.91
C TYR A 14 6.81 -13.07 -26.46
N PRO A 15 6.30 -13.23 -25.23
CA PRO A 15 5.34 -12.29 -24.68
C PRO A 15 5.99 -10.89 -24.61
N MET A 16 5.52 -9.99 -25.47
CA MET A 16 5.89 -8.59 -25.44
C MET A 16 5.14 -7.91 -24.28
N ILE A 17 5.87 -7.44 -23.27
CA ILE A 17 5.31 -6.60 -22.21
C ILE A 17 5.02 -5.23 -22.84
N LEU A 18 3.84 -5.10 -23.45
CA LEU A 18 3.46 -3.93 -24.26
C LEU A 18 3.18 -2.68 -23.42
N GLN A 19 2.95 -2.82 -22.10
CA GLN A 19 2.86 -1.72 -21.16
C GLN A 19 2.83 -2.29 -19.74
N ASN A 20 3.85 -1.98 -18.95
CA ASN A 20 3.88 -2.32 -17.52
C ASN A 20 3.06 -1.27 -16.75
N HIS A 21 1.75 -1.17 -17.00
CA HIS A 21 0.83 -0.39 -16.13
C HIS A 21 0.56 -1.11 -14.79
N THR A 22 1.24 -2.22 -14.56
CA THR A 22 1.25 -3.07 -13.36
C THR A 22 2.11 -2.50 -12.23
N HIS A 23 2.28 -1.19 -12.14
CA HIS A 23 2.49 -0.59 -10.83
C HIS A 23 1.11 -0.27 -10.28
N PRO A 24 0.51 -1.18 -9.51
CA PRO A 24 -0.63 -0.77 -8.73
C PRO A 24 -0.17 0.41 -7.90
N LYS A 25 -0.97 1.49 -7.95
CA LYS A 25 -0.65 2.71 -7.23
C LYS A 25 -0.56 2.33 -5.76
N ARG A 26 0.67 2.30 -5.23
CA ARG A 26 0.93 2.05 -3.81
C ARG A 26 -0.04 2.92 -3.02
N LEU A 27 -0.86 2.32 -2.16
CA LEU A 27 -1.78 3.12 -1.38
C LEU A 27 -0.96 3.89 -0.34
N LEU A 28 -0.92 5.20 -0.50
CA LEU A 28 -0.19 6.10 0.39
C LEU A 28 -1.01 6.37 1.64
N CYS A 29 -0.34 6.81 2.70
CA CYS A 29 -1.03 7.39 3.86
C CYS A 29 -1.89 8.59 3.42
N TRP A 30 -3.19 8.55 3.71
CA TRP A 30 -4.12 9.61 3.32
C TRP A 30 -3.97 10.89 4.15
N LEU A 31 -3.27 10.83 5.28
CA LEU A 31 -2.98 12.01 6.10
C LEU A 31 -1.84 12.86 5.52
N CYS A 32 -0.78 12.24 4.98
CA CYS A 32 0.42 12.98 4.56
C CYS A 32 0.91 12.71 3.14
N HIS A 33 0.43 11.65 2.48
CA HIS A 33 0.79 11.24 1.13
C HIS A 33 2.30 11.02 0.88
N LYS A 34 3.11 10.78 1.93
CA LYS A 34 4.58 10.66 1.82
C LYS A 34 5.11 9.23 1.66
N ALA A 35 4.40 8.24 2.19
CA ALA A 35 4.86 6.86 2.23
C ALA A 35 3.67 5.89 2.12
N PRO A 36 3.91 4.63 1.70
CA PRO A 36 2.89 3.59 1.69
C PRO A 36 2.24 3.41 3.06
N ALA A 37 0.94 3.16 3.06
CA ALA A 37 0.20 2.84 4.25
C ALA A 37 0.64 1.48 4.82
N ASN A 38 0.66 1.38 6.15
CA ASN A 38 0.95 0.15 6.88
C ASN A 38 -0.22 -0.27 7.77
N TRP A 39 -1.20 0.62 7.93
CA TRP A 39 -2.34 0.46 8.81
C TRP A 39 -3.59 0.97 8.12
N VAL A 40 -4.67 0.24 8.31
CA VAL A 40 -6.02 0.66 7.97
C VAL A 40 -6.81 0.80 9.27
N THR A 41 -7.58 1.89 9.39
CA THR A 41 -8.51 2.07 10.50
C THR A 41 -9.94 2.07 10.03
N TYR A 42 -10.81 1.46 10.84
CA TYR A 42 -12.26 1.46 10.64
C TYR A 42 -12.97 2.17 11.79
N GLU A 43 -14.17 2.71 11.53
CA GLU A 43 -15.02 3.35 12.55
C GLU A 43 -14.27 4.43 13.33
N ASN A 44 -13.43 5.20 12.63
CA ASN A 44 -12.52 6.16 13.24
C ASN A 44 -13.14 7.56 13.28
N GLU A 45 -13.60 7.96 14.46
CA GLU A 45 -14.27 9.25 14.70
C GLU A 45 -13.37 10.48 14.48
N ARG A 46 -12.06 10.28 14.32
CA ARG A 46 -11.05 11.35 14.21
C ARG A 46 -10.66 11.67 12.76
N VAL A 47 -11.26 10.99 11.79
CA VAL A 47 -11.04 11.18 10.34
C VAL A 47 -12.38 11.24 9.60
N THR A 48 -12.35 11.72 8.35
CA THR A 48 -13.58 11.90 7.55
C THR A 48 -14.00 10.66 6.79
N GLU A 49 -13.05 9.81 6.38
CA GLU A 49 -13.30 8.62 5.56
C GLU A 49 -13.22 7.33 6.39
N ASP A 50 -13.98 6.31 5.99
CA ASP A 50 -13.97 4.97 6.58
C ASP A 50 -13.97 3.90 5.46
N PRO A 51 -12.91 3.09 5.29
CA PRO A 51 -11.68 3.06 6.08
C PRO A 51 -10.71 4.21 5.78
N PHE A 52 -9.74 4.42 6.68
CA PHE A 52 -8.66 5.41 6.50
C PHE A 52 -7.26 4.77 6.60
N LEU A 53 -6.34 5.20 5.74
CA LEU A 53 -5.00 4.63 5.63
C LEU A 53 -3.91 5.48 6.29
N PHE A 54 -3.14 4.84 7.17
CA PHE A 54 -2.01 5.44 7.89
C PHE A 54 -0.70 4.70 7.59
N LEU A 55 0.38 5.47 7.48
CA LEU A 55 1.73 4.92 7.56
C LEU A 55 2.10 4.59 9.02
N ARG A 56 3.17 3.82 9.21
CA ARG A 56 3.61 3.28 10.50
C ARG A 56 3.67 4.29 11.67
N HIS A 57 4.22 5.49 11.46
CA HIS A 57 4.48 6.45 12.54
C HIS A 57 3.32 7.42 12.81
N LEU A 58 2.38 7.61 11.89
CA LEU A 58 1.28 8.56 12.04
C LEU A 58 0.11 7.97 12.83
N LEU A 59 -0.15 6.67 12.70
CA LEU A 59 -1.21 6.01 13.48
C LEU A 59 -0.99 6.18 15.00
N PRO A 60 0.20 5.86 15.58
CA PRO A 60 0.44 6.04 17.01
C PRO A 60 0.33 7.50 17.45
N VAL A 61 0.86 8.43 16.66
CA VAL A 61 0.88 9.86 16.98
C VAL A 61 -0.54 10.45 17.06
N LEU A 62 -1.45 10.01 16.18
CA LEU A 62 -2.81 10.57 16.13
C LEU A 62 -3.77 9.92 17.12
N HIS A 63 -3.54 8.64 17.44
CA HIS A 63 -4.52 7.82 18.18
C HIS A 63 -4.04 7.32 19.54
N TYR A 64 -2.79 7.58 19.92
CA TYR A 64 -2.27 7.14 21.21
C TYR A 64 -1.57 8.29 21.92
N THR A 65 -1.76 8.34 23.22
CA THR A 65 -1.02 9.25 24.11
C THR A 65 0.42 8.77 24.28
N ALA A 66 1.28 9.62 24.86
CA ALA A 66 2.68 9.27 25.16
C ALA A 66 2.81 8.03 26.07
N ASP A 67 1.82 7.78 26.94
CA ASP A 67 1.70 6.58 27.79
C ASP A 67 1.02 5.38 27.10
N LYS A 68 0.90 5.41 25.77
CA LYS A 68 0.32 4.35 24.93
C LYS A 68 -1.16 4.05 25.21
N LYS A 69 -1.92 4.99 25.77
CA LYS A 69 -3.37 4.85 25.89
C LYS A 69 -4.04 5.25 24.59
N LYS A 70 -5.02 4.46 24.17
CA LYS A 70 -5.82 4.70 22.98
C LYS A 70 -6.73 5.93 23.18
N VAL A 71 -6.77 6.80 22.18
CA VAL A 71 -7.60 8.01 22.14
C VAL A 71 -8.72 7.82 21.13
N GLY A 72 -9.96 7.79 21.61
CA GLY A 72 -11.15 7.62 20.78
C GLY A 72 -11.48 6.17 20.42
N HIS A 73 -12.61 5.99 19.73
CA HIS A 73 -13.05 4.70 19.20
C HIS A 73 -12.56 4.51 17.76
N PHE A 74 -12.02 3.32 17.46
CA PHE A 74 -11.62 2.88 16.12
C PHE A 74 -11.17 1.41 16.17
N ARG A 75 -11.19 0.70 15.05
CA ARG A 75 -10.43 -0.56 14.88
C ARG A 75 -9.21 -0.28 14.02
N ALA A 76 -8.07 -0.91 14.30
CA ALA A 76 -6.84 -0.75 13.52
C ALA A 76 -6.28 -2.12 13.16
N GLU A 77 -6.00 -2.31 11.87
CA GLU A 77 -5.49 -3.56 11.32
C GLU A 77 -4.25 -3.29 10.47
N PRO A 78 -3.24 -4.18 10.47
CA PRO A 78 -2.12 -4.07 9.57
C PRO A 78 -2.60 -4.09 8.11
N TYR A 79 -2.19 -3.10 7.34
CA TYR A 79 -2.45 -3.04 5.91
C TYR A 79 -1.23 -3.55 5.15
N LEU A 80 -1.41 -4.63 4.39
CA LEU A 80 -0.43 -5.16 3.45
C LEU A 80 -0.87 -4.75 2.05
N ASP A 81 -0.06 -3.92 1.40
CA ASP A 81 -0.19 -3.71 -0.03
C ASP A 81 0.21 -5.04 -0.71
N VAL A 82 -0.75 -5.77 -1.29
CA VAL A 82 -0.61 -7.15 -1.79
C VAL A 82 0.26 -7.22 -3.06
N LEU A 83 1.03 -6.17 -3.32
CA LEU A 83 1.64 -5.88 -4.62
C LEU A 83 3.15 -5.63 -4.49
N ILE A 84 3.73 -6.19 -3.42
CA ILE A 84 5.17 -6.34 -3.18
C ILE A 84 5.65 -7.62 -3.85
#